data_AF-A0A1P8KF91-F1
#
_entry.id   AF-A0A1P8KF91-F1
#
_cell.length_a   1.000
_cell.length_b   1.000
_cell.length_c   1.000
_cell.angle_alpha   90.00
_cell.angle_beta   90.00
_cell.angle_gamma   90.00
#
_symmetry.space_group_name_H-M   'P 1'
#
loop_
_entity.id
_entity.type
_entity.pdbx_description
1 polymer ?
#
loop_
_entity_poly.entity_id
_entity_poly.type
_entity_poly.pdbx_seq_one_letter_code
_entity_poly.pdbx_strand_id
1 'polypeptide(L)' 'MLGLKRSAVHAKVATGELPAPIKFGTSRRAAARWLEHEIVAFVLGKAAARAEISPINPSKGSR' A
#
# COMPACT_ATOMS: atom_id res chain seq x y z
N MET A 1 4.47 8.17 4.71
CA MET A 1 4.96 7.25 3.65
C MET A 1 4.87 5.81 4.17
N LEU A 2 3.79 5.09 3.83
CA LEU A 2 3.38 3.69 4.12
C LEU A 2 3.62 3.02 5.50
N GLY A 3 4.48 3.52 6.38
CA GLY A 3 4.77 2.90 7.68
C GLY A 3 5.51 1.56 7.61
N LEU A 4 5.96 1.14 6.42
CA LEU A 4 6.61 -0.14 6.19
C LEU A 4 8.14 -0.04 6.28
N LYS A 5 8.77 -1.12 6.76
CA LYS A 5 10.23 -1.28 6.62
C LYS A 5 10.62 -1.28 5.14
N ARG A 6 11.78 -0.70 4.82
CA ARG A 6 12.28 -0.61 3.44
C ARG A 6 12.33 -1.97 2.73
N SER A 7 12.77 -3.03 3.40
CA SER A 7 12.79 -4.39 2.84
C SER A 7 11.41 -4.89 2.44
N ALA A 8 10.39 -4.62 3.25
CA ALA A 8 9.00 -4.97 2.96
C ALA A 8 8.46 -4.18 1.75
N VAL A 9 8.84 -2.91 1.62
CA VAL A 9 8.49 -2.10 0.44
C VAL A 9 9.09 -2.73 -0.83
N HIS A 10 10.37 -3.09 -0.83
CA HIS A 10 11.01 -3.74 -1.98
C HIS A 10 10.39 -5.10 -2.31
N ALA A 11 10.09 -5.92 -1.29
CA ALA A 11 9.43 -7.20 -1.49
C ALA A 11 8.06 -7.02 -2.18
N LYS A 12 7.24 -6.06 -1.72
CA LYS A 12 5.93 -5.77 -2.32
C LYS A 12 6.03 -5.29 -3.76
N VAL A 13 7.02 -4.45 -4.07
CA VAL A 13 7.30 -4.04 -5.45
C VAL A 13 7.70 -5.25 -6.31
N ALA A 14 8.58 -6.12 -5.80
CA ALA A 14 9.01 -7.31 -6.54
C ALA A 14 7.86 -8.29 -6.81
N THR A 15 6.89 -8.38 -5.89
CA THR A 15 5.68 -9.20 -6.08
C THR A 15 4.60 -8.54 -6.94
N GLY A 16 4.77 -7.27 -7.33
CA GLY A 16 3.75 -6.49 -8.04
C GLY A 16 2.58 -6.02 -7.16
N GLU A 17 2.61 -6.29 -5.86
CA GLU A 17 1.58 -5.86 -4.90
C GLU A 17 1.62 -4.34 -4.67
N LEU A 18 2.80 -3.73 -4.78
CA LEU A 18 3.01 -2.28 -4.75
C LEU A 18 3.56 -1.83 -6.12
N PRO A 19 3.07 -0.74 -6.72
CA PRO A 19 3.60 -0.25 -7.98
C PRO A 19 5.07 0.13 -7.86
N ALA A 20 5.83 -0.06 -8.94
CA ALA A 20 7.23 0.32 -8.98
C ALA A 20 7.38 1.86 -9.07
N PRO A 21 8.34 2.47 -8.36
CA PRO A 21 8.58 3.90 -8.49
C PRO A 21 9.17 4.21 -9.87
N ILE A 22 8.80 5.37 -10.41
CA ILE A 22 9.33 5.88 -11.67
C ILE A 22 10.69 6.52 -11.41
N LYS A 23 11.69 6.15 -12.23
CA LYS A 23 13.03 6.72 -12.17
C LYS A 23 13.11 7.96 -13.07
N PHE A 24 13.39 9.11 -12.47
CA PHE A 24 13.52 10.38 -13.19
C PHE A 24 14.98 10.61 -13.59
N GLY A 25 15.32 10.18 -14.80
CA GLY A 25 16.65 10.31 -15.38
C GLY A 25 17.43 8.99 -15.44
N THR A 26 18.57 9.02 -16.13
CA THR A 26 19.34 7.81 -16.45
C THR A 26 20.48 7.53 -15.47
N SER A 27 20.91 8.54 -14.70
CA SER A 27 22.06 8.40 -13.80
C SER A 27 21.81 7.42 -12.65
N ARG A 28 22.89 6.92 -12.02
CA ARG A 28 22.79 6.07 -10.82
C ARG A 28 22.16 6.81 -9.63
N ARG A 29 22.32 8.13 -9.57
CA ARG A 29 21.80 9.00 -8.49
C ARG A 29 20.44 9.61 -8.81
N ALA A 30 19.87 9.32 -9.98
CA ALA A 30 18.55 9.79 -10.36
C ALA A 30 17.51 9.37 -9.32
N ALA A 31 16.64 10.30 -8.96
CA ALA A 31 15.62 10.05 -7.97
C ALA A 31 14.55 9.08 -8.52
N ALA A 32 14.15 8.12 -7.69
CA ALA A 32 12.98 7.29 -7.95
C ALA A 32 11.82 7.82 -7.09
N ARG A 33 10.67 8.09 -7.71
CA ARG A 33 9.47 8.61 -7.01
C ARG A 33 8.25 7.80 -7.41
N TRP A 34 7.31 7.67 -6.48
CA TRP A 34 5.99 7.13 -6.77
C TRP A 34 5.02 8.24 -7.17
N LEU A 35 4.05 7.90 -8.01
CA LEU A 35 2.91 8.76 -8.23
C LEU A 35 1.97 8.63 -7.02
N GLU A 36 1.51 9.77 -6.51
CA GLU A 36 0.71 9.81 -5.29
C GLU A 36 -0.59 9.00 -5.42
N HIS A 37 -1.29 9.15 -6.54
CA HIS A 37 -2.56 8.46 -6.78
C HIS A 37 -2.42 6.92 -6.78
N GLU A 38 -1.28 6.39 -7.23
CA GLU A 38 -1.00 4.95 -7.21
C GLU A 38 -0.82 4.43 -5.77
N ILE A 39 -0.12 5.20 -4.94
CA ILE A 39 0.08 4.86 -3.53
C ILE A 39 -1.25 4.96 -2.76
N VAL A 40 -2.05 5.98 -3.05
CA VAL A 40 -3.38 6.13 -2.47
C VAL A 40 -4.27 4.94 -2.85
N ALA A 41 -4.33 4.57 -4.14
CA ALA A 41 -5.10 3.42 -4.61
C ALA A 41 -4.66 2.12 -3.92
N PHE A 42 -3.36 1.89 -3.77
CA PHE A 42 -2.84 0.74 -3.03
C PHE A 42 -3.34 0.70 -1.57
N VAL A 43 -3.25 1.82 -0.85
CA VAL A 43 -3.68 1.91 0.56
C VAL A 43 -5.19 1.70 0.68
N LEU A 44 -5.98 2.34 -0.19
CA LEU A 44 -7.44 2.19 -0.20
C LEU A 44 -7.85 0.74 -0.51
N GLY A 45 -7.19 0.07 -1.45
CA GLY A 45 -7.45 -1.35 -1.74
C GLY A 45 -7.18 -2.26 -0.54
N LYS A 46 -6.12 -1.99 0.24
CA LYS A 46 -5.85 -2.71 1.49
C LYS A 46 -6.87 -2.43 2.58
N ALA A 47 -7.31 -1.18 2.70
CA ALA A 47 -8.34 -0.80 3.66
C ALA A 47 -9.68 -1.46 3.34
N ALA A 48 -10.08 -1.48 2.05
CA ALA A 48 -11.29 -2.14 1.58
C ALA A 48 -11.23 -3.65 1.84
N ALA A 49 -10.14 -4.32 1.47
CA ALA A 49 -9.97 -5.76 1.74
C ALA A 49 -10.06 -6.09 3.24
N ARG A 50 -9.58 -5.20 4.12
CA ARG A 50 -9.73 -5.37 5.58
C ARG A 50 -11.19 -5.24 6.03
N ALA A 51 -11.97 -4.34 5.43
CA ALA A 51 -13.38 -4.16 5.74
C ALA A 51 -14.20 -5.41 5.38
N GLU A 52 -13.91 -6.02 4.22
CA GLU A 52 -14.56 -7.27 3.77
C GLU A 52 -14.25 -8.47 4.68
N ILE A 53 -13.02 -8.55 5.22
CA ILE A 53 -12.59 -9.62 6.14
C ILE A 53 -13.16 -9.42 7.57
N SER A 54 -13.91 -8.35 7.83
CA SER A 54 -14.56 -8.14 9.12
C SER A 54 -16.05 -8.54 9.08
N PRO A 55 -16.41 -9.84 9.11
CA PRO A 55 -17.78 -10.23 9.37
C PRO A 55 -18.05 -10.04 10.86
N ILE A 56 -19.08 -9.23 11.18
CA ILE A 56 -20.02 -9.50 12.27
C ILE A 56 -19.49 -9.38 13.72
N ASN A 57 -19.95 -8.35 14.44
CA ASN A 57 -20.27 -8.50 15.86
C ASN A 57 -21.69 -7.96 16.12
N PRO A 58 -22.75 -8.80 16.13
CA PRO A 58 -24.11 -8.39 16.36
C PRO A 58 -24.47 -8.86 17.77
N SER A 59 -23.96 -8.22 18.82
CA SER A 59 -24.60 -8.19 20.16
C SER A 59 -23.69 -7.59 21.21
N LYS A 60 -24.00 -6.35 21.59
CA LYS A 60 -24.19 -5.94 22.99
C LYS A 60 -25.31 -4.90 22.92
N GLY A 61 -26.57 -5.28 23.09
CA GLY A 61 -27.15 -5.67 24.37
C GLY A 61 -28.19 -4.59 24.70
N SER A 62 -29.44 -4.83 24.34
CA SER A 62 -30.57 -4.08 24.89
C SER A 62 -30.65 -4.43 26.37
N ARG A 63 -30.45 -3.42 27.22
CA ARG A 63 -31.04 -3.29 28.55
C ARG A 63 -31.32 -1.81 28.78
#